data_AF-A0AA85FAD5-F1
#
_entry.id   AF-A0AA85FAD5-F1
#
_cell.length_a   1.000
_cell.length_b   1.000
_cell.length_c   1.000
_cell.angle_alpha   90.00
_cell.angle_beta   90.00
_cell.angle_gamma   90.00
#
_symmetry.space_group_name_H-M   'P 1'
#
loop_
_entity.id
_entity.type
_entity.pdbx_description
1 polymer ?
#
loop_
_entity_poly.entity_id
_entity_poly.type
_entity_poly.pdbx_seq_one_letter_code
_entity_poly.pdbx_strand_id
1 'polypeptide(L)'
;MKVKLKKKSAENEKENEEMFVRLGDVPLDILRYNISMQSGVERKETRKSLLLKMGAKKPKNPYINYKELMQNKAKAKADAEAFAFDVSLSDLVLSVR
;
A
#
# COMPACT_ATOMS: atom_id res chain seq x y z
N MET A 1 -18.20 6.60 -45.03
CA MET A 1 -18.99 5.98 -43.93
C MET A 1 -18.07 5.17 -43.03
N LYS A 2 -18.06 5.46 -41.72
CA LYS A 2 -17.66 4.52 -40.65
C LYS A 2 -18.46 4.90 -39.39
N VAL A 3 -19.48 4.12 -39.11
CA VAL A 3 -20.36 4.30 -37.95
C VAL A 3 -19.71 3.57 -36.78
N LYS A 4 -19.33 4.28 -35.70
CA LYS A 4 -18.90 3.62 -34.45
C LYS A 4 -20.11 3.45 -33.54
N LEU A 5 -20.41 2.19 -33.27
CA LEU A 5 -21.55 1.70 -32.53
C LEU A 5 -21.58 2.28 -31.10
N LYS A 6 -22.71 2.90 -30.78
CA LYS A 6 -23.13 3.31 -29.44
C LYS A 6 -23.18 2.05 -28.57
N LYS A 7 -22.43 2.00 -27.46
CA LYS A 7 -22.55 0.89 -26.49
C LYS A 7 -23.98 0.90 -25.94
N LYS A 8 -24.71 -0.18 -26.21
CA LYS A 8 -26.02 -0.45 -25.62
C LYS A 8 -25.87 -0.49 -24.10
N SER A 9 -26.72 0.28 -23.42
CA SER A 9 -27.09 0.08 -22.03
C SER A 9 -27.68 -1.33 -21.92
N ALA A 10 -27.00 -2.23 -21.22
CA ALA A 10 -27.55 -3.54 -20.91
C ALA A 10 -28.55 -3.37 -19.76
N GLU A 11 -29.78 -3.78 -20.04
CA GLU A 11 -30.92 -3.81 -19.14
C GLU A 11 -30.66 -4.71 -17.93
N ASN A 12 -31.28 -4.34 -16.81
CA ASN A 12 -31.33 -5.07 -15.56
C ASN A 12 -32.11 -6.39 -15.74
N GLU A 13 -31.41 -7.50 -15.93
CA GLU A 13 -31.94 -8.82 -15.60
C GLU A 13 -31.30 -9.25 -14.27
N LYS A 14 -32.04 -8.99 -13.18
CA LYS A 14 -31.71 -9.51 -11.85
C LYS A 14 -32.12 -10.97 -11.79
N GLU A 15 -31.37 -11.83 -12.46
CA GLU A 15 -31.34 -13.23 -12.07
C GLU A 15 -30.59 -13.31 -10.74
N ASN A 16 -31.23 -13.89 -9.72
CA ASN A 16 -30.59 -14.17 -8.44
C ASN A 16 -29.57 -15.30 -8.65
N GLU A 17 -28.45 -14.97 -9.26
CA GLU A 17 -27.30 -15.86 -9.37
C GLU A 17 -26.77 -16.11 -7.95
N GLU A 18 -26.80 -17.37 -7.52
CA GLU A 18 -26.18 -17.78 -6.26
C GLU A 18 -24.67 -17.52 -6.34
N MET A 19 -24.19 -16.53 -5.58
CA MET A 19 -22.78 -16.15 -5.56
C MET A 19 -22.04 -16.94 -4.46
N PHE A 20 -21.22 -17.90 -4.88
CA PHE A 20 -20.34 -18.63 -3.96
C PHE A 20 -19.11 -17.81 -3.62
N VAL A 21 -18.92 -17.50 -2.33
CA VAL A 21 -17.77 -16.75 -1.82
C VAL A 21 -16.92 -17.63 -0.92
N ARG A 22 -15.60 -17.55 -1.08
CA ARG A 22 -14.67 -18.20 -0.14
C ARG A 22 -14.61 -17.39 1.16
N LEU A 23 -14.92 -18.04 2.28
CA LEU A 23 -14.94 -17.39 3.60
C LEU A 23 -13.62 -16.69 3.96
N GLY A 24 -12.48 -17.23 3.52
CA GLY A 24 -11.16 -16.62 3.76
C GLY A 24 -10.92 -15.30 3.01
N ASP A 25 -11.59 -15.10 1.86
CA ASP A 25 -11.44 -13.89 1.04
C ASP A 25 -12.42 -12.78 1.45
N VAL A 26 -13.51 -13.12 2.15
CA VAL A 26 -14.58 -12.19 2.59
C VAL A 26 -14.04 -10.92 3.26
N PRO A 27 -13.10 -10.97 4.22
CA PRO A 27 -12.59 -9.75 4.85
C PRO A 27 -11.92 -8.81 3.84
N LEU A 28 -11.20 -9.37 2.87
CA LEU A 28 -10.49 -8.60 1.86
C LEU A 28 -11.45 -8.02 0.82
N ASP A 29 -12.52 -8.75 0.51
CA ASP A 29 -13.58 -8.28 -0.40
C ASP A 29 -14.40 -7.16 0.22
N ILE A 30 -14.71 -7.21 1.52
CA ILE A 30 -15.32 -6.09 2.25
C ILE A 30 -14.42 -4.85 2.18
N LEU A 31 -13.11 -5.00 2.40
CA LEU A 31 -12.16 -3.89 2.30
C LEU A 31 -12.10 -3.31 0.89
N ARG A 32 -12.10 -4.15 -0.14
CA ARG A 32 -12.16 -3.72 -1.54
C ARG A 32 -13.44 -2.95 -1.84
N TYR A 33 -14.57 -3.43 -1.35
CA TYR A 33 -15.87 -2.76 -1.50
C TYR A 33 -15.86 -1.38 -0.83
N ASN A 34 -15.40 -1.27 0.41
CA ASN A 34 -15.30 0.00 1.13
C ASN A 34 -14.41 1.02 0.39
N ILE A 35 -13.25 0.57 -0.13
CA ILE A 35 -12.38 1.41 -0.97
C ILE A 35 -13.05 1.77 -2.30
N SER A 36 -13.91 0.90 -2.84
CA SER A 36 -14.63 1.22 -4.08
C SER A 36 -15.59 2.40 -3.93
N MET A 37 -16.14 2.59 -2.73
CA MET A 37 -17.05 3.68 -2.37
C MET A 37 -16.31 5.01 -2.13
N GLN A 38 -15.01 4.98 -1.87
CA GLN A 38 -14.18 6.18 -1.76
C GLN A 38 -13.88 6.78 -3.15
N SER A 39 -13.50 8.06 -3.19
CA SER A 39 -13.08 8.75 -4.41
C SER A 39 -11.76 9.49 -4.22
N GLY A 40 -11.13 9.95 -5.31
CA GLY A 40 -9.94 10.78 -5.24
C GLY A 40 -8.61 10.05 -5.04
N VAL A 41 -7.63 10.78 -4.50
CA VAL A 41 -6.23 10.33 -4.32
C VAL A 41 -6.13 9.34 -3.16
N GLU A 42 -6.83 9.59 -2.06
CA GLU A 42 -6.86 8.73 -0.88
C GLU A 42 -7.30 7.31 -1.23
N ARG A 43 -8.32 7.15 -2.08
CA ARG A 43 -8.75 5.86 -2.62
C ARG A 43 -7.59 5.09 -3.29
N LYS A 44 -6.75 5.78 -4.05
CA LYS A 44 -5.64 5.14 -4.78
C LYS A 44 -4.57 4.67 -3.80
N GLU A 45 -4.33 5.43 -2.74
CA GLU A 45 -3.34 5.10 -1.70
C GLU A 45 -3.83 3.96 -0.80
N THR A 46 -5.09 3.99 -0.36
CA THR A 46 -5.72 2.89 0.39
C THR A 46 -5.78 1.60 -0.43
N ARG A 47 -6.06 1.70 -1.73
CA ARG A 47 -6.00 0.54 -2.63
C ARG A 47 -4.59 -0.02 -2.77
N LYS A 48 -3.58 0.84 -2.93
CA LYS A 48 -2.18 0.40 -3.03
C LYS A 48 -1.73 -0.32 -1.77
N SER A 49 -2.03 0.23 -0.59
CA SER A 49 -1.63 -0.38 0.69
C SER A 49 -2.33 -1.72 0.92
N LEU A 50 -3.62 -1.84 0.59
CA LEU A 50 -4.34 -3.12 0.65
C LEU A 50 -3.69 -4.17 -0.26
N LEU A 51 -3.40 -3.81 -1.51
CA LEU A 51 -2.78 -4.73 -2.46
C LEU A 51 -1.41 -5.23 -1.98
N LEU A 52 -0.60 -4.36 -1.38
CA LEU A 52 0.69 -4.76 -0.81
C LEU A 52 0.51 -5.77 0.34
N LYS A 53 -0.50 -5.61 1.20
CA LYS A 53 -0.83 -6.59 2.25
C LYS A 53 -1.29 -7.93 1.67
N MET A 54 -1.95 -7.91 0.51
CA MET A 54 -2.39 -9.11 -0.22
C MET A 54 -1.26 -9.80 -1.01
N GLY A 55 0.00 -9.38 -0.85
CA GLY A 55 1.14 -9.98 -1.54
C GLY A 55 1.38 -9.43 -2.95
N ALA A 56 0.77 -8.30 -3.32
CA ALA A 56 1.14 -7.63 -4.56
C ALA A 56 2.62 -7.22 -4.54
N LYS A 57 3.25 -7.27 -5.72
CA LYS A 57 4.65 -6.88 -5.89
C LYS A 57 4.85 -5.43 -5.45
N LYS A 58 5.89 -5.20 -4.65
CA LYS A 58 6.30 -3.85 -4.23
C LYS A 58 6.59 -2.97 -5.45
N PRO A 59 6.29 -1.66 -5.39
CA PRO A 59 6.63 -0.74 -6.47
C PRO A 59 8.13 -0.76 -6.73
N LYS A 60 8.53 -0.53 -7.99
CA LYS A 60 9.95 -0.43 -8.35
C LYS A 60 10.55 0.77 -7.64
N ASN A 61 11.69 0.57 -6.99
CA ASN A 61 12.43 1.68 -6.39
C ASN A 61 12.79 2.70 -7.49
N PRO A 62 12.71 4.01 -7.19
CA PRO A 62 13.18 5.02 -8.10
C PRO A 62 14.66 4.79 -8.43
N TYR A 63 15.09 5.26 -9.61
CA TYR A 63 16.50 5.27 -9.95
C TYR A 63 17.25 6.20 -8.99
N ILE A 64 18.42 5.77 -8.52
CA ILE A 64 19.30 6.55 -7.66
C ILE A 64 20.71 6.41 -8.22
N ASN A 65 21.46 7.51 -8.28
CA ASN A 65 22.87 7.49 -8.67
C ASN A 65 23.68 6.69 -7.63
N TYR A 66 24.60 5.84 -8.09
CA TYR A 66 25.41 5.02 -7.18
C TYR A 66 26.20 5.84 -6.14
N LYS A 67 26.74 7.00 -6.51
CA LYS A 67 27.45 7.89 -5.58
C LYS A 67 26.53 8.39 -4.46
N GLU A 68 25.33 8.83 -4.82
CA GLU A 68 24.30 9.28 -3.87
C GLU A 68 23.82 8.13 -2.98
N LEU A 69 23.64 6.93 -3.55
CA LEU A 69 23.27 5.73 -2.80
C LEU A 69 24.29 5.43 -1.69
N MET A 70 25.59 5.51 -2.01
CA MET A 70 26.65 5.24 -1.04
C MET A 70 26.72 6.32 0.04
N GLN A 71 26.57 7.59 -0.32
CA GLN A 71 26.51 8.68 0.66
C GLN A 71 25.31 8.54 1.60
N ASN A 72 24.13 8.20 1.07
CA ASN A 72 22.93 8.00 1.87
C ASN A 72 23.05 6.81 2.84
N LYS A 73 23.67 5.71 2.40
CA LYS A 73 23.96 4.56 3.27
C LYS A 73 24.92 4.91 4.40
N ALA A 74 25.97 5.69 4.10
CA ALA A 74 26.92 6.13 5.12
C ALA A 74 26.26 7.04 6.16
N LYS A 75 25.43 8.00 5.71
CA LYS A 75 24.66 8.88 6.60
C LYS A 75 23.67 8.09 7.47
N ALA A 76 22.87 7.22 6.87
CA ALA A 76 21.90 6.41 7.61
C ALA A 76 22.56 5.51 8.68
N LYS A 77 23.77 5.00 8.41
CA LYS A 77 24.54 4.25 9.40
C LYS A 77 25.01 5.13 10.55
N ALA A 78 25.56 6.30 10.25
CA ALA A 78 25.97 7.26 11.28
C ALA A 78 24.78 7.73 12.13
N ASP A 79 23.63 8.02 11.51
CA ASP A 79 22.41 8.42 12.21
C ASP A 79 21.88 7.30 13.12
N ALA A 80 21.95 6.03 12.67
CA ALA A 80 21.56 4.88 13.47
C ALA A 80 22.50 4.65 14.66
N GLU A 81 23.81 4.84 14.48
CA GLU A 81 24.81 4.75 15.56
C GLU A 81 24.62 5.88 16.57
N ALA A 82 24.36 7.12 16.12
CA ALA A 82 24.06 8.25 16.99
C ALA A 82 22.76 8.01 17.78
N PHE A 83 21.69 7.52 17.13
CA PHE A 83 20.44 7.18 17.81
C PHE A 83 20.62 6.05 18.83
N ALA A 84 21.40 5.01 18.50
CA ALA A 84 21.68 3.92 19.43
C ALA A 84 22.48 4.40 20.66
N PHE A 85 23.42 5.33 20.46
CA PHE A 85 24.17 5.96 21.54
C PHE A 85 23.25 6.79 22.46
N ASP A 86 22.35 7.59 21.89
CA ASP A 86 21.40 8.41 22.66
C ASP A 86 20.44 7.56 23.50
N VAL A 87 19.92 6.46 22.95
CA VAL A 87 19.07 5.51 23.70
C VAL A 87 19.87 4.90 24.86
N SER A 88 21.11 4.47 24.63
CA SER A 88 21.95 3.88 25.67
C SER A 88 22.27 4.84 26.83
N LEU A 89 22.43 6.14 26.54
CA LEU A 89 22.61 7.17 27.54
C LEU A 89 21.33 7.42 28.34
N SER A 90 20.17 7.44 27.69
CA SER A 90 18.89 7.60 28.37
C SER A 90 18.58 6.43 29.33
N ASP A 91 18.89 5.19 28.93
CA ASP A 91 18.71 4.00 29.77
C ASP A 91 19.66 4.02 30.98
N LEU A 92 20.91 4.47 30.81
CA LEU A 92 21.87 4.61 31.91
C LEU A 92 21.44 5.69 32.91
N VAL A 93 20.93 6.84 32.46
CA VAL A 93 20.48 7.92 33.33
C VAL A 93 19.22 7.54 34.13
N LEU A 94 18.33 6.72 33.55
CA LEU A 94 17.16 6.18 34.24
C LEU A 94 17.53 5.10 35.27
N SER A 95 18.59 4.33 35.03
CA SER A 95 19.07 3.28 35.94
C SER A 95 19.77 3.81 37.21
N VAL A 96 20.17 5.07 37.26
CA VAL A 96 20.94 5.67 38.37
C VAL A 96 20.03 6.47 39.33
N ARG A 97 18.71 6.43 39.15
CA ARG A 97 17.72 7.02 40.07
C ARG A 97 16.97 5.94 40.84
#